data_AF-A0A009QD73-F1
#
_entry.id   AF-A0A009QD73-F1
#
_cell.length_a   1.000
_cell.length_b   1.000
_cell.length_c   1.000
_cell.angle_alpha   90.00
_cell.angle_beta   90.00
_cell.angle_gamma   90.00
#
_symmetry.space_group_name_H-M   'P 1'
#
loop_
_entity.id
_entity.type
_entity.pdbx_description
1 polymer ?
#
loop_
_entity_poly.entity_id
_entity_poly.type
_entity_poly.pdbx_seq_one_letter_code
_entity_poly.pdbx_strand_id
1 'polypeptide(L)' 'MAMVPQKRLLSVEEIADYAIFLASEKAGGVTGQAVVMDGGYTAQ' A
#
# COMPACT_ATOMS: atom_id res chain seq x y z
N MET A 1 12.06 -8.75 10.64
CA MET A 1 12.41 -8.06 9.38
C MET A 1 12.83 -9.00 8.24
N ALA A 2 13.30 -10.23 8.49
CA ALA A 2 13.63 -11.19 7.43
C ALA A 2 12.46 -11.53 6.48
N MET A 3 11.21 -11.29 6.92
CA MET A 3 9.99 -11.56 6.17
C MET A 3 9.42 -10.34 5.44
N VAL A 4 10.03 -9.15 5.50
CA VAL A 4 9.54 -7.96 4.78
C VAL A 4 10.56 -7.64 3.69
N PRO A 5 10.27 -7.88 2.40
CA PRO A 5 11.21 -7.65 1.30
C PRO A 5 11.83 -6.26 1.28
N GLN A 6 11.05 -5.23 1.62
CA GLN A 6 11.54 -3.85 1.69
C GLN A 6 12.49 -3.58 2.88
N LYS A 7 12.66 -4.54 3.80
CA LYS A 7 13.57 -4.48 4.98
C LYS A 7 13.35 -3.27 5.89
N ARG A 8 12.16 -2.67 5.84
CA ARG A 8 11.71 -1.59 6.72
C ARG A 8 10.22 -1.72 6.98
N LEU A 9 9.76 -1.06 8.03
CA LEU A 9 8.32 -0.87 8.25
C LEU A 9 7.81 0.24 7.34
N LEU A 10 6.52 0.16 7.02
CA LEU A 10 5.81 1.28 6.40
C LEU A 10 5.64 2.40 7.42
N SER A 11 5.76 3.63 6.96
CA SER A 11 5.38 4.79 7.74
C SER A 11 3.87 5.05 7.62
N VAL A 12 3.31 5.81 8.56
CA VAL A 12 1.89 6.19 8.51
C VAL A 12 1.61 7.16 7.36
N GLU A 13 2.60 7.95 6.97
CA GLU A 13 2.54 8.88 5.85
C GLU A 13 2.39 8.14 4.53
N GLU A 14 3.09 7.01 4.33
CA GLU A 14 2.95 6.20 3.11
C GLU A 14 1.52 5.66 2.96
N ILE A 15 0.91 5.22 4.06
CA ILE A 15 -0.49 4.75 4.06
C ILE A 15 -1.44 5.92 3.74
N ALA A 16 -1.21 7.09 4.34
CA ALA A 16 -2.03 8.27 4.12
C ALA A 16 -1.95 8.75 2.66
N ASP A 17 -0.75 8.82 2.09
CA ASP A 17 -0.53 9.21 0.70
C ASP A 17 -1.22 8.25 -0.27
N TYR A 18 -1.18 6.94 0.01
CA TYR A 18 -1.87 5.95 -0.81
C TYR A 18 -3.39 6.05 -0.68
N ALA A 19 -3.91 6.31 0.52
CA ALA A 19 -5.33 6.57 0.73
C ALA A 19 -5.78 7.82 -0.04
N ILE A 20 -4.98 8.89 -0.04
CA ILE A 20 -5.25 10.11 -0.83
C ILE A 20 -5.23 9.79 -2.33
N PHE A 21 -4.28 8.97 -2.80
CA PHE A 21 -4.26 8.52 -4.19
C PHE A 21 -5.55 7.77 -4.56
N LEU A 22 -5.98 6.81 -3.73
CA LEU A 22 -7.22 6.05 -3.95
C LEU A 22 -8.48 6.94 -3.93
N ALA A 23 -8.48 7.99 -3.11
CA ALA A 23 -9.57 8.96 -3.05
C ALA A 23 -9.56 9.98 -4.21
N SER A 24 -8.52 9.98 -5.05
CA SER A 24 -8.38 10.93 -6.15
C SER A 24 -8.99 10.40 -7.45
N GLU A 25 -9.26 11.32 -8.38
CA GLU A 25 -9.72 10.99 -9.75
C GLU A 25 -8.78 10.02 -10.49
N LYS A 26 -7.50 9.98 -10.11
CA LYS A 26 -6.50 9.09 -10.74
C LYS A 26 -6.79 7.61 -10.51
N ALA A 27 -7.48 7.29 -9.42
CA ALA A 27 -7.88 5.93 -9.07
C ALA A 27 -9.33 5.62 -9.45
N GLY A 28 -9.98 6.42 -10.32
CA GLY A 28 -11.41 6.27 -10.64
C GLY A 28 -11.83 4.91 -11.21
N GLY A 29 -10.88 4.10 -11.72
CA GLY A 29 -11.14 2.73 -12.16
C GLY A 29 -10.96 1.64 -11.08
N VAL A 30 -10.51 2.00 -9.88
CA VAL A 30 -10.23 1.05 -8.80
C VAL A 30 -11.45 0.93 -7.89
N THR A 31 -12.13 -0.21 -7.95
CA THR A 31 -13.33 -0.47 -7.13
C THR A 31 -13.40 -1.93 -6.68
N GLY A 32 -13.89 -2.16 -5.45
CA GLY A 32 -14.06 -3.49 -4.87
C GLY A 32 -12.75 -4.27 -4.65
N GLN A 33 -11.59 -3.60 -4.66
CA GLN A 33 -10.28 -4.24 -4.51
C GLN A 33 -9.74 -4.07 -3.09
N ALA A 34 -9.16 -5.14 -2.54
CA ALA A 34 -8.28 -5.05 -1.39
C ALA A 34 -6.86 -4.76 -1.86
N VAL A 35 -6.34 -3.57 -1.56
CA VAL A 35 -4.96 -3.21 -1.93
C VAL A 35 -4.02 -3.50 -0.76
N VAL A 36 -2.97 -4.29 -1.04
CA VAL A 36 -1.97 -4.71 -0.04
C VAL A 36 -0.83 -3.69 0.02
N MET A 37 -0.60 -3.13 1.21
CA MET A 37 0.57 -2.34 1.56
C MET A 37 1.25 -2.97 2.79
N ASP A 38 2.21 -3.86 2.57
CA ASP A 38 2.84 -4.63 3.65
C ASP A 38 4.37 -4.79 3.48
N GLY A 39 4.97 -3.94 2.65
CA GLY A 39 6.41 -4.01 2.34
C GLY A 39 6.81 -5.25 1.55
N GLY A 40 5.85 -5.93 0.91
CA GLY A 40 6.05 -7.13 0.08
C GLY A 40 5.85 -8.45 0.85
N TYR A 41 5.37 -8.41 2.08
CA TYR A 41 5.24 -9.60 2.93
C TYR A 41 4.37 -10.68 2.28
N THR A 42 3.21 -10.30 1.72
CA THR A 42 2.22 -11.22 1.13
C THR A 42 2.68 -11.88 -0.18
N ALA A 43 3.57 -11.24 -0.94
CA ALA A 43 3.90 -11.65 -2.31
C ALA A 43 5.15 -12.55 -2.43
N GLN A 44 5.77 -12.91 -1.31
CA GLN A 44 6.97 -13.77 -1.28
C GLN A 44 6.67 -15.23 -1.60
#